data_AF-A0A958GKC3-F1
#
_entry.id   AF-A0A958GKC3-F1
#
_cell.length_a   1.000
_cell.length_b   1.000
_cell.length_c   1.000
_cell.angle_alpha   90.00
_cell.angle_beta   90.00
_cell.angle_gamma   90.00
#
_symmetry.space_group_name_H-M   'P 1'
#
loop_
_entity.id
_entity.type
_entity.pdbx_description
1 polymer ?
#
loop_
_entity_poly.entity_id
_entity_poly.type
_entity_poly.pdbx_seq_one_letter_code
_entity_poly.pdbx_strand_id
1 'polypeptide(L)'
;MDTAAIVERLGGGKPTNDGWYMTRCPAHDDRSPSLGIKYTNGKLSVKCHAGCSKDDVKAALRSLGIASKNESAPHTNAFPSASSFSQVQASSVE
;
A
#
# COMPACT_ATOMS: atom_id res chain seq x y z
N MET A 1 -17.10 5.18 -10.42
CA MET A 1 -16.12 4.81 -9.37
C MET A 1 -15.71 6.11 -8.73
N ASP A 2 -16.02 6.28 -7.46
CA ASP A 2 -15.98 7.59 -6.79
C ASP A 2 -14.98 7.52 -5.64
N THR A 3 -14.38 8.65 -5.27
CA THR A 3 -13.38 8.69 -4.19
C THR A 3 -13.96 8.10 -2.89
N ALA A 4 -15.20 8.45 -2.54
CA ALA A 4 -15.87 7.96 -1.34
C ALA A 4 -16.05 6.42 -1.35
N ALA A 5 -16.44 5.83 -2.47
CA ALA A 5 -16.61 4.38 -2.60
C ALA A 5 -15.28 3.63 -2.41
N ILE A 6 -14.17 4.21 -2.89
CA ILE A 6 -12.84 3.65 -2.68
C ILE A 6 -12.46 3.71 -1.19
N VAL A 7 -12.74 4.84 -0.54
CA VAL A 7 -12.44 5.07 0.88
C VAL A 7 -13.25 4.13 1.77
N GLU A 8 -14.51 3.89 1.45
CA GLU A 8 -15.35 2.94 2.19
C GLU A 8 -14.77 1.52 2.15
N ARG A 9 -14.30 1.08 0.98
CA ARG A 9 -13.60 -0.21 0.83
C ARG A 9 -12.29 -0.30 1.61
N LEU A 10 -11.66 0.83 1.92
CA LEU A 10 -10.44 0.91 2.73
C LEU A 10 -10.73 0.95 4.24
N GLY A 11 -11.98 0.78 4.66
CA GLY A 11 -12.39 0.85 6.07
C GLY A 11 -12.79 2.25 6.53
N GLY A 12 -13.07 3.15 5.59
CA GLY A 12 -13.51 4.51 5.84
C GLY A 12 -12.39 5.54 5.88
N GLY A 13 -12.79 6.81 5.91
CA GLY A 13 -11.87 7.94 5.86
C GLY A 13 -12.61 9.27 5.95
N LYS A 14 -11.86 10.34 6.19
CA LYS A 14 -12.42 11.67 6.35
C LYS A 14 -12.24 12.50 5.07
N PRO A 15 -13.31 13.12 4.55
CA PRO A 15 -13.18 14.07 3.45
C PRO A 15 -12.38 15.30 3.88
N THR A 16 -11.70 15.93 2.93
CA THR A 16 -11.05 17.25 3.08
C THR A 16 -11.75 18.28 2.19
N ASN A 17 -11.51 19.57 2.44
CA ASN A 17 -12.09 20.65 1.63
C ASN A 17 -11.69 20.63 0.14
N ASP A 18 -10.59 19.98 -0.21
CA ASP A 18 -10.01 19.99 -1.57
C ASP A 18 -10.48 18.81 -2.44
N GLY A 19 -11.53 18.11 -2.01
CA GLY A 19 -12.03 16.89 -2.65
C GLY A 19 -11.12 15.67 -2.49
N TRP A 20 -10.16 15.76 -1.56
CA TRP A 20 -9.36 14.62 -1.12
C TRP A 20 -10.07 13.88 0.00
N TYR A 21 -9.69 12.63 0.22
CA TYR A 21 -10.06 11.86 1.39
C TYR A 21 -8.81 11.34 2.08
N MET A 22 -8.80 11.43 3.40
CA MET A 22 -7.75 10.90 4.25
C MET A 22 -8.20 9.55 4.79
N THR A 23 -7.49 8.50 4.43
CA THR A 23 -7.73 7.11 4.85
C THR A 23 -6.43 6.47 5.32
N ARG A 24 -6.53 5.26 5.88
CA ARG A 24 -5.36 4.48 6.27
C ARG A 24 -4.68 3.92 5.03
N CYS A 25 -3.36 3.88 5.06
CA CYS A 25 -2.63 3.28 3.95
C CYS A 25 -2.74 1.75 4.05
N PRO A 26 -3.11 1.04 2.97
CA PRO A 26 -3.11 -0.42 2.98
C PRO A 26 -1.73 -1.03 2.71
N ALA A 27 -0.74 -0.21 2.35
CA ALA A 27 0.63 -0.62 2.05
C ALA A 27 1.50 -0.80 3.31
N HIS A 28 1.09 -0.22 4.44
CA HIS A 28 1.75 -0.40 5.74
C HIS A 28 0.73 -0.37 6.86
N ASP A 29 1.07 -0.95 8.01
CA ASP A 29 0.22 -0.92 9.19
C ASP A 29 0.26 0.49 9.82
N ASP A 30 -0.63 1.38 9.36
CA ASP A 30 -0.79 2.72 9.93
C ASP A 30 -1.98 2.78 10.90
N ARG A 31 -1.77 3.41 12.05
CA ARG A 31 -2.84 3.66 13.03
C ARG A 31 -3.63 4.92 12.70
N SER A 32 -3.04 5.84 11.95
CA SER A 32 -3.57 7.15 11.58
C SER A 32 -3.87 7.23 10.07
N PRO A 33 -4.82 8.09 9.66
CA PRO A 33 -5.10 8.30 8.24
C PRO A 33 -3.96 9.08 7.57
N SER A 34 -3.01 8.35 6.97
CA SER A 34 -1.79 8.89 6.35
C SER A 34 -1.84 8.93 4.82
N LEU A 35 -2.88 8.34 4.22
CA LEU A 35 -3.05 8.22 2.78
C LEU A 35 -4.13 9.20 2.30
N GLY A 36 -3.71 10.16 1.49
CA GLY A 36 -4.61 11.01 0.71
C GLY A 36 -5.01 10.31 -0.60
N ILE A 37 -6.31 10.21 -0.85
CA ILE A 37 -6.87 9.67 -2.08
C ILE A 37 -7.82 10.66 -2.74
N LYS A 38 -7.71 10.81 -4.06
CA LYS A 38 -8.61 11.63 -4.87
C LYS A 38 -8.82 10.99 -6.23
N TYR A 39 -10.07 10.74 -6.57
CA TYR A 39 -10.47 10.32 -7.91
C TYR A 39 -11.07 11.51 -8.65
N THR A 40 -10.47 11.90 -9.76
CA THR A 40 -10.95 13.03 -10.57
C THR A 40 -10.76 12.72 -12.05
N ASN A 41 -11.81 12.97 -12.85
CA ASN A 41 -11.78 12.82 -14.31
C ASN A 41 -11.23 11.45 -14.79
N GLY A 42 -11.61 10.36 -14.14
CA GLY A 42 -11.13 9.01 -14.49
C GLY A 42 -9.74 8.65 -13.94
N LYS A 43 -9.06 9.58 -13.25
CA LYS A 43 -7.70 9.40 -12.73
C LYS A 43 -7.69 9.31 -11.21
N LEU A 44 -7.15 8.20 -10.71
CA LEU A 44 -6.91 8.00 -9.28
C LEU A 44 -5.57 8.60 -8.87
N SER A 45 -5.59 9.60 -7.98
CA SER A 45 -4.42 10.18 -7.35
C SER A 45 -4.30 9.68 -5.91
N VAL A 46 -3.14 9.15 -5.58
CA VAL A 46 -2.79 8.67 -4.23
C VAL A 46 -1.50 9.32 -3.77
N LYS A 47 -1.46 9.71 -2.48
CA LYS A 47 -0.29 10.28 -1.84
C LYS A 47 -0.20 9.80 -0.39
N CYS A 48 0.79 8.96 -0.10
CA CYS A 48 1.10 8.54 1.27
C CYS A 48 2.07 9.55 1.89
N HIS A 49 1.77 10.03 3.09
CA HIS A 49 2.64 10.95 3.85
C HIS A 49 3.58 10.23 4.83
N ALA A 50 3.40 8.92 5.04
CA ALA A 50 4.20 8.12 5.97
C ALA A 50 5.50 7.56 5.36
N GLY A 51 5.64 7.59 4.02
CA GLY A 51 6.86 7.13 3.33
C GLY A 51 6.65 6.04 2.27
N CYS A 52 5.43 5.53 2.08
CA CYS A 52 5.18 4.56 1.00
C CYS A 52 5.35 5.19 -0.38
N SER A 53 5.94 4.42 -1.28
CA SER A 53 5.99 4.78 -2.69
C SER A 53 4.60 4.72 -3.32
N LYS A 54 4.37 5.56 -4.33
CA LYS A 54 3.09 5.56 -5.08
C LYS A 54 2.79 4.19 -5.70
N ASP A 55 3.82 3.44 -6.06
CA ASP A 55 3.65 2.11 -6.62
C ASP A 55 3.15 1.09 -5.60
N ASP A 56 3.78 1.05 -4.44
CA ASP A 56 3.39 0.21 -3.31
C ASP A 56 1.92 0.42 -2.90
N VAL A 57 1.48 1.68 -2.83
CA VAL A 57 0.08 2.02 -2.57
C VAL A 57 -0.85 1.55 -3.69
N LYS A 58 -0.46 1.74 -4.97
CA LYS A 58 -1.26 1.23 -6.11
C LYS A 58 -1.32 -0.29 -6.10
N ALA A 59 -0.23 -0.98 -5.80
CA ALA A 59 -0.16 -2.43 -5.72
C ALA A 59 -1.11 -2.94 -4.63
N ALA A 60 -1.08 -2.36 -3.43
CA ALA A 60 -2.01 -2.69 -2.35
C ALA A 60 -3.48 -2.45 -2.76
N LEU A 61 -3.79 -1.33 -3.42
CA LEU A 61 -5.14 -1.07 -3.95
C LEU A 61 -5.58 -2.07 -5.01
N ARG A 62 -4.66 -2.57 -5.82
CA ARG A 62 -4.92 -3.63 -6.82
C ARG A 62 -5.19 -4.97 -6.14
N SER A 63 -4.43 -5.31 -5.10
CA SER A 63 -4.66 -6.51 -4.29
C SER A 63 -6.05 -6.51 -3.62
N LEU A 64 -6.57 -5.33 -3.28
CA LEU A 64 -7.94 -5.15 -2.76
C LEU A 64 -9.02 -5.13 -3.88
N GLY A 65 -8.64 -5.24 -5.15
CA GLY A 65 -9.58 -5.22 -6.29
C GLY A 65 -10.22 -3.85 -6.53
N ILE A 66 -9.59 -2.76 -6.08
CA ILE A 66 -10.09 -1.39 -6.23
C ILE A 66 -9.59 -0.75 -7.53
N ALA A 67 -8.37 -1.09 -7.97
CA ALA A 67 -7.77 -0.59 -9.22
C ALA A 67 -7.75 -1.66 -10.32
N SER A 68 -8.06 -1.27 -11.57
CA SER A 68 -8.21 -2.19 -12.71
C SER A 68 -6.96 -3.02 -13.00
N LYS A 69 -7.19 -4.31 -13.27
CA LYS A 69 -6.22 -5.34 -13.63
C LYS A 69 -5.66 -5.08 -15.05
N ASN A 70 -4.72 -4.17 -15.20
CA ASN A 70 -3.81 -4.22 -16.35
C ASN A 70 -2.37 -3.95 -15.87
N GLU A 71 -1.47 -4.85 -16.22
CA GLU A 71 -0.11 -5.11 -15.71
C GLU A 71 0.04 -6.03 -14.48
N SER A 72 0.78 -7.09 -14.73
CA SER A 72 1.05 -8.26 -13.91
C SER A 72 2.06 -7.99 -12.78
N ALA A 73 1.81 -8.66 -11.65
CA ALA A 73 2.79 -9.14 -10.67
C ALA A 73 3.56 -8.11 -9.80
N PRO A 74 3.95 -8.52 -8.57
CA PRO A 74 4.33 -7.62 -7.49
C PRO A 74 5.83 -7.29 -7.56
N HIS A 75 6.20 -6.02 -7.48
CA HIS A 75 7.52 -5.70 -6.93
C HIS A 75 7.38 -5.86 -5.42
N THR A 76 7.87 -6.99 -4.93
CA THR A 76 8.07 -7.23 -3.52
C THR A 76 9.11 -6.24 -3.00
N ASN A 77 8.67 -5.16 -2.35
CA ASN A 77 9.39 -4.65 -1.19
C ASN A 77 8.96 -5.48 0.02
N ALA A 78 9.13 -6.80 -0.09
CA ALA A 78 9.22 -7.64 1.08
C ALA A 78 10.45 -7.13 1.83
N PHE A 79 10.25 -6.50 2.98
CA PHE A 79 11.30 -6.46 3.99
C PHE A 79 11.72 -7.91 4.24
N PRO A 80 12.96 -8.35 3.94
CA PRO A 80 13.47 -9.53 4.59
C PRO A 80 13.81 -9.10 6.02
N SER A 81 12.80 -9.03 6.90
CA SER A 81 13.06 -9.29 8.32
C SER A 81 13.26 -10.80 8.47
N ALA A 82 14.26 -11.34 7.77
CA ALA A 82 14.76 -12.66 8.06
C ALA A 82 15.71 -12.48 9.25
N SER A 83 15.17 -12.78 10.43
CA SER A 83 15.95 -13.33 11.53
C SER A 83 17.00 -14.26 10.92
N SER A 84 18.27 -13.84 10.98
CA SER A 84 19.37 -14.66 10.50
C SER A 84 19.45 -15.87 11.43
N PHE A 85 18.78 -16.94 11.01
CA PHE A 85 18.86 -18.25 11.63
C PHE A 85 20.32 -18.69 11.56
N SER A 86 20.88 -18.95 12.73
CA SER A 86 22.18 -19.54 12.96
C SER A 86 22.37 -20.77 12.07
N GLN A 87 23.40 -20.76 11.23
CA GLN A 87 23.88 -21.97 10.56
C GLN A 87 25.27 -22.31 11.11
N VAL A 88 25.27 -23.18 12.12
CA VAL A 88 26.42 -24.00 12.48
C VAL A 88 26.59 -25.06 11.40
N GLN A 89 27.79 -25.17 10.82
CA GLN A 89 28.23 -26.35 10.08
C GLN A 89 29.69 -26.61 10.46
N ALA A 90 29.88 -27.66 11.26
CA ALA A 90 31.13 -28.37 11.42
C ALA A 90 31.46 -29.13 10.13
N SER A 91 32.75 -29.33 9.82
CA SER A 91 33.36 -30.65 9.53
C SER A 91 34.64 -30.51 8.68
N SER A 92 35.70 -31.11 9.23
CA SER A 92 36.85 -31.77 8.60
C SER A 92 37.77 -31.01 7.63
N VAL A 93 39.01 -30.79 8.10
CA VAL A 93 40.20 -31.03 7.28
C VAL A 93 41.10 -31.99 8.06
N GLU A 94 41.61 -32.99 7.34
CA GLU A 94 42.53 -34.04 7.81
C GLU A 94 43.90 -33.50 8.21
#